data_AF-A0A562GYL8-F1
#
_entry.id   AF-A0A562GYL8-F1
#
_cell.length_a   1.000
_cell.length_b   1.000
_cell.length_c   1.000
_cell.angle_alpha   90.00
_cell.angle_beta   90.00
_cell.angle_gamma   90.00
#
_symmetry.space_group_name_H-M   'P 1'
#
loop_
_entity.id
_entity.type
_entity.pdbx_description
1 polymer ?
#
loop_
_entity_poly.entity_id
_entity_poly.type
_entity_poly.pdbx_seq_one_letter_code
_entity_poly.pdbx_strand_id
1 'polypeptide(L)'
;MQSHNVPDCCTVLCLEELEKKARRLANSTKTTVAAGNSIVIFTMLILEEILEQLALDPITNLASIIVVANSIASLNNSVKIDP
;
A
#
# COMPACT_ATOMS: atom_id res chain seq x y z
N MET A 1 12.11 -7.65 34.91
CA MET A 1 11.18 -6.68 34.29
C MET A 1 11.78 -6.30 32.94
N GLN A 2 11.43 -7.01 31.87
CA GLN A 2 11.83 -6.63 30.50
C GLN A 2 10.66 -5.87 29.89
N SER A 3 10.79 -4.55 29.85
CA SER A 3 9.87 -3.67 29.13
C SER A 3 10.14 -3.86 27.64
N HIS A 4 9.30 -4.65 26.96
CA HIS A 4 9.29 -4.67 25.50
C HIS A 4 8.71 -3.35 25.02
N ASN A 5 9.60 -2.45 24.57
CA ASN A 5 9.25 -1.37 23.66
C ASN A 5 8.74 -2.01 22.37
N VAL A 6 7.43 -2.26 22.30
CA VAL A 6 6.76 -2.51 21.02
C VAL A 6 6.60 -1.13 20.38
N PRO A 7 7.26 -0.84 19.26
CA PRO A 7 7.04 0.43 18.57
C PRO A 7 5.58 0.51 18.15
N ASP A 8 4.95 1.63 18.49
CA ASP A 8 3.57 1.93 18.16
C ASP A 8 3.37 1.87 16.63
N CYS A 9 2.48 0.99 16.19
CA CYS A 9 2.23 0.66 14.79
C CYS A 9 1.73 1.88 13.98
N CYS A 10 1.30 2.95 14.65
CA CYS A 10 0.74 4.16 14.04
C CYS A 10 1.75 5.07 13.34
N THR A 11 3.06 4.79 13.36
CA THR A 11 4.09 5.64 12.70
C THR A 11 5.02 4.89 11.77
N VAL A 12 4.93 3.56 11.70
CA VAL A 12 5.80 2.72 10.90
C VAL A 12 4.93 1.84 10.03
N LEU A 13 5.00 2.04 8.71
CA LEU A 13 4.50 1.12 7.68
C LEU A 13 4.69 -0.32 8.16
N CYS A 14 3.60 -0.99 8.56
CA CYS A 14 3.66 -2.35 9.10
C CYS A 14 3.92 -3.34 7.96
N LEU A 15 5.19 -3.41 7.55
CA LEU A 15 5.66 -4.19 6.41
C LEU A 15 5.27 -5.66 6.52
N GLU A 16 5.22 -6.22 7.74
CA GLU A 16 4.83 -7.61 7.96
C GLU A 16 3.37 -7.90 7.60
N GLU A 17 2.42 -7.04 7.99
CA GLU A 17 1.00 -7.23 7.68
C GLU A 17 0.71 -7.02 6.19
N LEU A 18 1.43 -6.07 5.61
CA LEU A 18 1.45 -5.77 4.20
C LEU A 18 1.97 -6.94 3.35
N GLU A 19 3.09 -7.54 3.75
CA GLU A 19 3.69 -8.71 3.10
C GLU A 19 2.81 -9.95 3.25
N LYS A 20 2.16 -10.12 4.40
CA LYS A 20 1.19 -11.19 4.66
C LYS A 20 -0.05 -11.09 3.77
N LYS A 21 -0.57 -9.89 3.52
CA LYS A 21 -1.65 -9.65 2.56
C LYS A 21 -1.21 -10.00 1.14
N ALA A 22 -0.01 -9.59 0.73
CA ALA A 22 0.54 -9.90 -0.60
C ALA A 22 0.71 -11.42 -0.82
N ARG A 23 1.25 -12.15 0.17
CA ARG A 23 1.40 -13.61 0.11
C ARG A 23 0.08 -14.36 -0.06
N ARG A 24 -0.97 -13.94 0.65
CA ARG A 24 -2.31 -14.55 0.52
C ARG A 24 -2.84 -14.42 -0.91
N LEU A 25 -2.55 -13.31 -1.56
CA LEU A 25 -3.03 -12.99 -2.90
C LEU A 25 -2.23 -13.72 -4.00
N ALA A 26 -0.95 -14.01 -3.76
CA ALA A 26 -0.08 -14.77 -4.66
C ALA A 26 -0.39 -16.28 -4.76
N ASN A 27 -1.02 -16.87 -3.74
CA ASN A 27 -1.26 -18.33 -3.66
C ASN A 27 -2.48 -18.83 -4.47
N SER A 28 -3.08 -18.01 -5.35
CA SER A 28 -4.19 -18.44 -6.21
C SER A 28 -3.75 -18.73 -7.65
N THR A 29 -4.30 -19.79 -8.24
CA THR A 29 -3.83 -20.50 -9.43
C THR A 29 -4.06 -19.75 -10.75
N LYS A 30 -3.44 -18.57 -10.93
CA LYS A 30 -3.09 -17.89 -12.20
C LYS A 30 -1.89 -16.96 -11.88
N THR A 31 -0.76 -17.58 -11.54
CA THR A 31 0.21 -17.06 -10.55
C THR A 31 0.92 -15.76 -10.94
N THR A 32 1.24 -15.53 -12.21
CA THR A 32 1.96 -14.30 -12.62
C THR A 32 1.06 -13.07 -12.62
N VAL A 33 -0.18 -13.19 -13.11
CA VAL A 33 -1.14 -12.08 -13.12
C VAL A 33 -1.61 -11.77 -11.70
N ALA A 34 -1.93 -12.81 -10.92
CA ALA A 34 -2.29 -12.67 -9.51
C ALA A 34 -1.15 -12.04 -8.69
N ALA A 35 0.09 -12.51 -8.84
CA ALA A 35 1.24 -11.93 -8.16
C ALA A 35 1.51 -10.48 -8.60
N GLY A 36 1.42 -10.18 -9.90
CA GLY A 36 1.56 -8.81 -10.42
C GLY A 36 0.51 -7.88 -9.82
N ASN A 37 -0.77 -8.27 -9.85
CA ASN A 37 -1.84 -7.52 -9.21
C ASN A 37 -1.64 -7.35 -7.71
N SER A 38 -1.08 -8.37 -7.03
CA SER A 38 -0.77 -8.32 -5.60
C SER A 38 0.25 -7.25 -5.28
N ILE A 39 1.31 -7.11 -6.10
CA ILE A 39 2.32 -6.06 -5.95
C ILE A 39 1.72 -4.69 -6.21
N VAL A 40 0.88 -4.56 -7.24
CA VAL A 40 0.19 -3.30 -7.57
C VAL A 40 -0.71 -2.86 -6.42
N ILE A 41 -1.58 -3.75 -5.93
CA ILE A 41 -2.48 -3.47 -4.80
C ILE A 41 -1.68 -3.16 -3.54
N PHE A 42 -0.63 -3.92 -3.26
CA PHE A 42 0.25 -3.67 -2.12
C PHE A 42 0.88 -2.27 -2.19
N THR A 43 1.35 -1.86 -3.37
CA THR A 43 1.90 -0.53 -3.60
C THR A 43 0.84 0.55 -3.41
N MET A 44 -0.40 0.32 -3.87
CA MET A 44 -1.52 1.25 -3.65
C MET A 44 -1.81 1.44 -2.15
N LEU A 45 -1.79 0.38 -1.35
CA LEU A 45 -1.99 0.47 0.11
C LEU A 45 -0.90 1.31 0.80
N ILE A 46 0.36 1.21 0.36
CA ILE A 46 1.44 2.07 0.86
C ILE A 46 1.17 3.53 0.50
N LEU A 47 0.74 3.79 -0.74
CA LEU A 47 0.44 5.14 -1.20
C LEU A 47 -0.77 5.75 -0.48
N GLU A 48 -1.77 4.94 -0.12
CA GLU A 48 -2.91 5.38 0.69
C GLU A 48 -2.45 5.81 2.10
N GLU A 49 -1.57 5.03 2.75
CA GLU A 49 -0.97 5.44 4.03
C GLU A 49 -0.19 6.76 3.91
N ILE A 50 0.61 6.92 2.84
CA ILE A 50 1.32 8.18 2.58
C ILE A 50 0.32 9.33 2.37
N LEU A 51 -0.79 9.08 1.67
CA LEU A 51 -1.83 10.07 1.43
C LEU A 51 -2.49 10.52 2.75
N GLU A 52 -2.75 9.59 3.67
CA GLU A 52 -3.28 9.90 5.01
C GLU A 52 -2.32 10.82 5.78
N GLN A 53 -1.01 10.56 5.73
CA GLN A 53 -0.01 11.41 6.38
C GLN A 53 0.06 12.80 5.74
N LEU A 54 0.01 12.89 4.41
CA LEU A 54 0.02 14.18 3.69
C LEU A 54 -1.25 15.00 3.96
N ALA A 55 -2.38 14.33 4.17
CA ALA A 55 -3.67 14.97 4.45
C ALA A 55 -3.74 15.68 5.81
N LEU A 56 -2.75 15.49 6.70
CA LEU A 56 -2.62 16.23 7.95
C LEU A 56 -2.34 17.74 7.72
N ASP A 57 -1.67 18.08 6.60
CA ASP A 57 -1.50 19.47 6.15
C ASP A 57 -1.72 19.58 4.63
N PRO A 58 -2.98 19.60 4.19
CA PRO A 58 -3.32 19.46 2.78
C PRO A 58 -2.99 20.70 1.94
N ILE A 59 -2.87 21.88 2.55
CA ILE A 59 -2.51 23.11 1.84
C ILE A 59 -1.02 23.06 1.48
N THR A 60 -0.17 22.74 2.45
CA THR A 60 1.28 22.61 2.23
C THR A 60 1.60 21.43 1.31
N ASN A 61 0.86 20.33 1.44
CA ASN A 61 1.15 19.08 0.73
C ASN A 61 0.35 18.88 -0.58
N LEU A 62 -0.40 19.88 -1.04
CA LEU A 62 -1.33 19.74 -2.18
C LEU A 62 -0.66 19.12 -3.42
N ALA A 63 0.55 19.54 -3.76
CA ALA A 63 1.29 19.01 -4.91
C ALA A 63 1.60 17.51 -4.73
N SER A 64 2.08 17.11 -3.55
CA SER A 64 2.38 15.71 -3.23
C SER A 64 1.12 14.85 -3.22
N ILE A 65 0.01 15.36 -2.68
CA ILE A 65 -1.31 14.72 -2.68
C ILE A 65 -1.75 14.42 -4.12
N ILE A 66 -1.64 15.39 -5.02
CA ILE A 66 -2.00 15.22 -6.44
C ILE A 66 -1.12 14.14 -7.09
N VAL A 67 0.18 14.13 -6.82
CA VAL A 67 1.11 13.12 -7.37
C VAL A 67 0.78 11.72 -6.87
N VAL A 68 0.53 11.57 -5.56
CA VAL A 68 0.17 10.28 -4.95
C VAL A 68 -1.17 9.78 -5.50
N ALA A 69 -2.20 10.64 -5.55
CA ALA A 69 -3.51 10.29 -6.10
C ALA A 69 -3.43 9.84 -7.56
N ASN A 70 -2.65 10.54 -8.40
CA ASN A 70 -2.42 10.14 -9.79
C ASN A 70 -1.67 8.80 -9.89
N SER A 71 -0.72 8.54 -8.98
CA SER A 71 0.01 7.28 -8.93
C SER A 71 -0.92 6.12 -8.57
N ILE A 72 -1.82 6.31 -7.60
CA ILE A 72 -2.86 5.33 -7.24
C ILE A 72 -3.77 5.06 -8.43
N ALA A 73 -4.25 6.10 -9.11
CA ALA A 73 -5.11 5.95 -10.29
C ALA A 73 -4.41 5.19 -11.42
N SER A 74 -3.12 5.48 -11.68
CA SER A 74 -2.32 4.77 -12.68
C SER A 74 -2.11 3.29 -12.31
N LEU A 75 -1.84 3.01 -11.03
CA LEU A 75 -1.68 1.64 -10.54
C LEU A 75 -2.99 0.86 -10.64
N ASN A 76 -4.11 1.46 -10.26
CA ASN A 76 -5.44 0.85 -10.39
C ASN A 76 -5.75 0.46 -11.85
N ASN A 77 -5.42 1.34 -12.81
CA ASN A 77 -5.59 1.05 -14.24
C ASN A 77 -4.68 -0.07 -14.76
N SER A 78 -3.62 -0.42 -14.03
CA SER A 78 -2.69 -1.49 -14.40
C SER A 78 -3.12 -2.88 -13.90
N VAL A 79 -4.10 -2.95 -12.98
CA VAL A 79 -4.64 -4.21 -12.46
C VAL A 79 -5.36 -4.96 -13.59
N LYS A 80 -4.94 -6.21 -13.82
CA LYS A 80 -5.55 -7.07 -14.85
C LYS A 80 -6.60 -7.96 -14.22
N ILE A 81 -7.85 -7.79 -14.60
CA ILE A 81 -8.92 -8.74 -14.23
C ILE A 81 -8.83 -9.91 -15.21
N ASP A 82 -8.48 -11.08 -14.69
CA ASP A 82 -8.50 -12.31 -15.47
C ASP A 82 -9.98 -12.74 -15.63
N PRO A 83 -10.49 -12.94 -16.85
CA PRO A 83 -11.86 -13.40 -17.06
C PRO A 83 -12.12 -14.81 -16.50
#